data_AF-A0A7S3FL25-F1
#
_entry.id   AF-A0A7S3FL25-F1
#
_cell.length_a   1.000
_cell.length_b   1.000
_cell.length_c   1.000
_cell.angle_alpha   90.00
_cell.angle_beta   90.00
_cell.angle_gamma   90.00
#
_symmetry.space_group_name_H-M   'P 1'
#
loop_
_entity.id
_entity.type
_entity.pdbx_description
1 polymer ?
#
loop_
_entity_poly.entity_id
_entity_poly.type
_entity_poly.pdbx_seq_one_letter_code
_entity_poly.pdbx_strand_id
1 'polypeptide(L)'
;RQAVRTGMSEGLAAIRREVEALGNPEVSLCMRYVLDQEAGTNPTIFQAGGPMMDCDSSGVLLPERRLPNGRGMRLADFVAHANSVAAQLEEAHVAALRLYTTAAFRAINDPLRDQERRRAQRPHPLPITVALIYDAAGWLRTASAQGRGANDTISLFRGLCDAVPPPGFMEHGGTEFAPMSFTRDVDVAVGFAA
;
A
#
# COMPACT_ATOMS: atom_id res chain seq x y z
N ARG A 1 15.19 7.41 15.02
CA ARG A 1 15.92 6.83 13.85
C ARG A 1 16.51 5.45 14.16
N GLN A 2 17.23 5.24 15.27
CA GLN A 2 17.73 3.92 15.66
C GLN A 2 16.60 2.89 15.88
N ALA A 3 15.56 3.24 16.63
CA ALA A 3 14.40 2.37 16.87
C ALA A 3 13.68 1.91 15.58
N VAL A 4 13.61 2.76 14.55
CA VAL A 4 13.01 2.38 13.26
C VAL A 4 13.88 1.35 12.54
N ARG A 5 15.21 1.55 12.51
CA ARG A 5 16.13 0.59 11.90
C ARG A 5 16.12 -0.77 12.62
N THR A 6 16.12 -0.75 13.96
CA THR A 6 15.96 -1.97 14.76
C THR A 6 14.64 -2.65 14.45
N GLY A 7 13.54 -1.90 14.39
CA GLY A 7 12.23 -2.43 14.00
C GLY A 7 12.21 -3.04 12.60
N MET A 8 12.86 -2.41 11.62
CA MET A 8 12.97 -2.98 10.28
C MET A 8 13.73 -4.32 10.27
N SER A 9 14.78 -4.45 11.08
CA SER A 9 15.51 -5.73 11.21
C SER A 9 14.72 -6.84 11.93
N GLU A 10 13.69 -6.49 12.70
CA GLU A 10 12.76 -7.47 13.31
C GLU A 10 11.68 -7.96 12.32
N GLY A 11 11.57 -7.34 11.15
CA GLY A 11 10.69 -7.77 10.06
C GLY A 11 9.21 -7.79 10.43
N LEU A 12 8.52 -8.90 10.17
CA LEU A 12 7.07 -9.03 10.37
C LEU A 12 6.64 -8.83 11.84
N ALA A 13 7.49 -9.21 12.80
CA ALA A 13 7.17 -9.07 14.22
C ALA A 13 7.00 -7.58 14.60
N ALA A 14 7.80 -6.70 14.00
CA ALA A 14 7.67 -5.27 14.21
C ALA A 14 6.38 -4.69 13.59
N ILE A 15 6.00 -5.14 12.38
CA ILE A 15 4.73 -4.73 11.76
C ILE A 15 3.56 -5.13 12.67
N ARG A 16 3.53 -6.37 13.17
CA ARG A 16 2.45 -6.84 14.06
C ARG A 16 2.34 -5.98 15.31
N ARG A 17 3.46 -5.79 16.02
CA ARG A 17 3.49 -4.99 17.24
C ARG A 17 3.04 -3.56 17.00
N GLU A 18 3.45 -2.95 15.89
CA GLU A 18 3.11 -1.57 15.55
C GLU A 18 1.61 -1.40 15.24
N VAL A 19 1.03 -2.34 14.48
CA VAL A 19 -0.41 -2.38 14.19
C VAL A 19 -1.24 -2.66 15.44
N GLU A 20 -0.79 -3.59 16.29
CA GLU A 20 -1.48 -3.90 17.55
C GLU A 20 -1.43 -2.71 18.51
N ALA A 21 -0.30 -2.01 18.62
CA ALA A 21 -0.16 -0.81 19.44
C ALA A 21 -1.01 0.36 18.93
N LEU A 22 -1.30 0.43 17.63
CA LEU A 22 -2.23 1.42 17.07
C LEU A 22 -3.67 1.20 17.58
N GLY A 23 -4.04 -0.04 17.93
CA GLY A 23 -5.35 -0.37 18.51
C GLY A 23 -6.53 -0.20 17.54
N ASN A 24 -6.27 -0.09 16.23
CA ASN A 24 -7.32 0.06 15.22
C ASN A 24 -7.77 -1.33 14.71
N PRO A 25 -9.04 -1.72 14.88
CA PRO A 25 -9.53 -3.03 14.46
C PRO A 25 -9.47 -3.27 12.94
N GLU A 26 -9.71 -2.22 12.14
CA GLU A 26 -9.68 -2.29 10.67
C GLU A 26 -8.26 -2.59 10.18
N VAL A 27 -7.26 -1.86 10.69
CA VAL A 27 -5.84 -2.07 10.37
C VAL A 27 -5.37 -3.45 10.85
N SER A 28 -5.79 -3.87 12.04
CA SER A 28 -5.49 -5.20 12.57
C SER A 28 -6.06 -6.32 11.70
N LEU A 29 -7.27 -6.15 11.17
CA LEU A 29 -7.88 -7.10 10.24
C LEU A 29 -7.08 -7.16 8.93
N CYS A 30 -6.74 -6.01 8.36
CA CYS A 30 -5.93 -5.92 7.14
C CYS A 30 -4.57 -6.60 7.31
N MET A 31 -3.90 -6.36 8.44
CA MET A 31 -2.61 -6.99 8.76
C MET A 31 -2.74 -8.51 8.85
N ARG A 32 -3.72 -9.04 9.59
CA ARG A 32 -3.94 -10.51 9.66
C ARG A 32 -4.23 -11.10 8.29
N TYR A 33 -5.02 -10.42 7.47
CA TYR A 33 -5.27 -10.86 6.10
C TYR A 33 -3.98 -10.94 5.28
N VAL A 34 -3.18 -9.87 5.28
CA VAL A 34 -1.94 -9.79 4.50
C VAL A 34 -0.90 -10.81 4.96
N LEU A 35 -0.76 -11.01 6.27
CA LEU A 35 0.29 -11.87 6.82
C LEU A 35 -0.10 -13.35 6.84
N ASP A 36 -1.37 -13.67 7.10
CA ASP A 36 -1.76 -15.02 7.51
C ASP A 36 -2.72 -15.73 6.53
N GLN A 37 -3.38 -14.99 5.63
CA GLN A 37 -4.44 -15.53 4.77
C GLN A 37 -4.05 -15.65 3.30
N GLU A 38 -4.87 -16.37 2.54
CA GLU A 38 -4.75 -16.46 1.08
C GLU A 38 -5.49 -15.28 0.45
N ALA A 39 -4.97 -14.77 -0.67
CA ALA A 39 -5.64 -13.72 -1.42
C ALA A 39 -7.09 -14.13 -1.78
N GLY A 40 -8.05 -13.24 -1.57
CA GLY A 40 -9.47 -13.43 -1.89
C GLY A 40 -10.28 -14.23 -0.88
N THR A 41 -9.71 -14.68 0.25
CA THR A 41 -10.47 -15.49 1.22
C THR A 41 -11.23 -14.68 2.28
N ASN A 42 -10.96 -13.38 2.40
CA ASN A 42 -11.58 -12.55 3.43
C ASN A 42 -12.82 -11.81 2.87
N PRO A 43 -14.03 -12.06 3.39
CA PRO A 43 -15.28 -11.48 2.89
C PRO A 43 -15.50 -10.02 3.29
N THR A 44 -14.56 -9.41 4.01
CA THR A 44 -14.71 -8.03 4.47
C THR A 44 -14.66 -7.06 3.30
N ILE A 45 -15.65 -6.16 3.26
CA ILE A 45 -15.77 -5.06 2.31
C ILE A 45 -15.67 -3.76 3.12
N PHE A 46 -14.72 -2.89 2.77
CA PHE A 46 -14.46 -1.67 3.55
C PHE A 46 -15.21 -0.43 3.04
N GLN A 47 -15.64 -0.45 1.78
CA GLN A 47 -16.42 0.61 1.16
C GLN A 47 -17.74 0.01 0.68
N ALA A 48 -18.87 0.63 1.00
CA ALA A 48 -20.17 0.12 0.59
C ALA A 48 -20.22 -0.02 -0.94
N GLY A 49 -20.50 -1.24 -1.43
CA GLY A 49 -20.48 -1.54 -2.87
C GLY A 49 -19.08 -1.74 -3.49
N GLY A 50 -18.00 -1.65 -2.70
CA GLY A 50 -16.65 -1.94 -3.12
C GLY A 50 -16.32 -3.44 -3.16
N PRO A 51 -15.23 -3.84 -3.82
CA PRO A 51 -14.83 -5.24 -3.93
C PRO A 51 -14.25 -5.79 -2.61
N MET A 52 -14.29 -7.12 -2.47
CA MET A 52 -13.50 -7.84 -1.48
C MET A 52 -12.00 -7.67 -1.75
N MET A 53 -11.16 -7.79 -0.73
CA MET A 53 -9.70 -7.71 -0.90
C MET A 53 -9.20 -8.75 -1.92
N ASP A 54 -8.36 -8.29 -2.85
CA ASP A 54 -7.79 -9.08 -3.96
C ASP A 54 -8.83 -9.68 -4.93
N CYS A 55 -10.10 -9.24 -4.88
CA CYS A 55 -11.14 -9.63 -5.83
C CYS A 55 -11.58 -8.45 -6.71
N ASP A 56 -12.23 -8.76 -7.83
CA ASP A 56 -12.97 -7.78 -8.63
C ASP A 56 -14.35 -7.44 -8.03
N SER A 57 -15.10 -6.56 -8.69
CA SER A 57 -16.44 -6.13 -8.27
C SER A 57 -17.49 -7.25 -8.29
N SER A 58 -17.22 -8.38 -8.96
CA SER A 58 -18.08 -9.57 -8.94
C SER A 58 -17.71 -10.56 -7.83
N GLY A 59 -16.68 -10.25 -7.04
CA GLY A 59 -16.17 -11.11 -5.97
C GLY A 59 -15.23 -12.21 -6.47
N VAL A 60 -14.79 -12.16 -7.72
CA VAL A 60 -13.86 -13.14 -8.29
C VAL A 60 -12.42 -12.73 -7.97
N LEU A 61 -11.63 -13.65 -7.41
CA LEU A 61 -10.20 -13.46 -7.15
C LEU A 61 -9.47 -13.04 -8.42
N LEU A 62 -8.76 -11.91 -8.33
CA LEU A 62 -8.00 -11.31 -9.42
C LEU A 62 -6.98 -12.30 -10.02
N PRO A 63 -6.84 -12.38 -11.36
CA PRO A 63 -5.94 -13.32 -12.00
C PRO A 63 -4.48 -13.23 -11.51
N GLU A 64 -3.98 -12.01 -11.31
CA GLU A 64 -2.63 -11.72 -10.82
C GLU A 64 -2.41 -12.03 -9.32
N ARG A 65 -3.49 -12.43 -8.62
CA ARG A 65 -3.47 -12.88 -7.22
C ARG A 65 -3.67 -14.38 -7.09
N ARG A 66 -3.72 -15.10 -8.21
CA ARG A 66 -4.03 -16.53 -8.30
C ARG A 66 -2.82 -17.33 -8.77
N LEU A 67 -2.52 -18.43 -8.09
CA LEU A 67 -1.52 -19.41 -8.49
C LEU A 67 -2.05 -20.31 -9.63
N PRO A 68 -1.18 -20.99 -10.40
CA PRO A 68 -1.61 -21.90 -11.47
C PRO A 68 -2.54 -23.03 -11.03
N ASN A 69 -2.48 -23.43 -9.75
CA ASN A 69 -3.36 -24.45 -9.16
C ASN A 69 -4.74 -23.89 -8.73
N GLY A 70 -5.02 -22.61 -9.01
CA GLY A 70 -6.29 -21.96 -8.72
C GLY A 70 -6.42 -21.34 -7.33
N ARG A 71 -5.46 -21.55 -6.40
CA ARG A 71 -5.48 -20.94 -5.07
C ARG A 71 -5.07 -19.47 -5.10
N GLY A 72 -5.53 -18.72 -4.10
CA GLY A 72 -5.02 -17.37 -3.82
C GLY A 72 -3.59 -17.42 -3.31
N MET A 73 -2.80 -16.42 -3.70
CA MET A 73 -1.42 -16.26 -3.24
C MET A 73 -1.38 -15.94 -1.73
N ARG A 74 -0.44 -16.55 -1.02
CA ARG A 74 -0.04 -16.18 0.35
C ARG A 74 1.13 -15.21 0.31
N LEU A 75 1.50 -14.65 1.47
CA LEU A 75 2.64 -13.72 1.58
C LEU A 75 3.92 -14.30 0.96
N ALA A 76 4.24 -15.56 1.24
CA ALA A 76 5.40 -16.23 0.67
C ALA A 76 5.40 -16.27 -0.87
N ASP A 77 4.23 -16.43 -1.50
CA ASP A 77 4.09 -16.41 -2.96
C ASP A 77 4.35 -14.99 -3.52
N PHE A 78 3.91 -13.95 -2.81
CA PHE A 78 4.22 -12.56 -3.18
C PHE A 78 5.71 -12.23 -2.99
N VAL A 79 6.37 -12.83 -2.00
CA VAL A 79 7.82 -12.70 -1.81
C VAL A 79 8.58 -13.41 -2.93
N ALA A 80 8.12 -14.58 -3.35
CA ALA A 80 8.70 -15.34 -4.46
C ALA A 80 8.37 -14.76 -5.85
N HIS A 81 7.47 -13.76 -5.93
CA HIS A 81 7.09 -13.16 -7.20
C HIS A 81 8.30 -12.50 -7.90
N ALA A 82 8.38 -12.62 -9.23
CA ALA A 82 9.54 -12.18 -10.02
C ALA A 82 9.93 -10.72 -9.74
N ASN A 83 8.96 -9.81 -9.60
CA ASN A 83 9.21 -8.40 -9.27
C ASN A 83 9.83 -8.22 -7.88
N SER A 84 9.41 -9.01 -6.88
CA SER A 84 9.95 -8.96 -5.52
C SER A 84 11.38 -9.46 -5.49
N VAL A 85 11.66 -10.57 -6.17
CA VAL A 85 13.01 -11.13 -6.30
C VAL A 85 13.94 -10.17 -7.04
N ALA A 86 13.49 -9.61 -8.17
CA ALA A 86 14.27 -8.65 -8.96
C ALA A 86 14.60 -7.37 -8.18
N ALA A 87 13.69 -6.91 -7.33
CA ALA A 87 13.90 -5.75 -6.46
C ALA A 87 14.52 -6.11 -5.09
N GLN A 88 14.89 -7.38 -4.86
CA GLN A 88 15.46 -7.86 -3.61
C GLN A 88 14.61 -7.51 -2.38
N LEU A 89 13.28 -7.53 -2.53
CA LEU A 89 12.37 -7.25 -1.42
C LEU A 89 12.38 -8.39 -0.41
N GLU A 90 12.63 -8.07 0.85
CA GLU A 90 12.40 -8.99 1.96
C GLU A 90 10.90 -9.13 2.28
N GLU A 91 10.55 -10.15 3.06
CA GLU A 91 9.16 -10.46 3.43
C GLU A 91 8.42 -9.27 4.07
N ALA A 92 9.10 -8.50 4.93
CA ALA A 92 8.52 -7.33 5.56
C ALA A 92 8.21 -6.18 4.58
N HIS A 93 9.03 -6.02 3.53
CA HIS A 93 8.77 -5.04 2.46
C HIS A 93 7.50 -5.39 1.69
N VAL A 94 7.37 -6.67 1.30
CA VAL A 94 6.19 -7.16 0.59
C VAL A 94 4.94 -7.07 1.46
N ALA A 95 5.04 -7.42 2.74
CA ALA A 95 3.93 -7.27 3.69
C ALA A 95 3.50 -5.81 3.84
N ALA A 96 4.44 -4.88 4.00
CA ALA A 96 4.12 -3.46 4.16
C ALA A 96 3.47 -2.86 2.90
N LEU A 97 3.96 -3.22 1.70
CA LEU A 97 3.34 -2.82 0.43
C LEU A 97 1.92 -3.38 0.28
N ARG A 98 1.72 -4.66 0.60
CA ARG A 98 0.38 -5.27 0.56
C ARG A 98 -0.56 -4.60 1.55
N LEU A 99 -0.11 -4.36 2.78
CA LEU A 99 -0.90 -3.67 3.79
C LEU A 99 -1.32 -2.27 3.31
N TYR A 100 -0.41 -1.54 2.64
CA TYR A 100 -0.72 -0.24 2.04
C TYR A 100 -1.82 -0.28 0.98
N THR A 101 -2.03 -1.41 0.31
CA THR A 101 -3.11 -1.58 -0.69
C THR A 101 -4.45 -2.04 -0.11
N THR A 102 -4.55 -2.16 1.21
CA THR A 102 -5.81 -2.46 1.93
C THR A 102 -6.42 -1.17 2.51
N ALA A 103 -7.53 -1.27 3.24
CA ALA A 103 -8.11 -0.13 3.96
C ALA A 103 -7.17 0.51 5.00
N ALA A 104 -6.09 -0.18 5.40
CA ALA A 104 -5.04 0.38 6.25
C ALA A 104 -4.32 1.60 5.64
N PHE A 105 -4.46 1.87 4.33
CA PHE A 105 -3.84 3.02 3.68
C PHE A 105 -4.21 4.36 4.37
N ARG A 106 -5.41 4.48 4.95
CA ARG A 106 -5.84 5.69 5.68
C ARG A 106 -4.98 5.95 6.91
N ALA A 107 -4.80 4.91 7.73
CA ALA A 107 -3.94 4.97 8.93
C ALA A 107 -2.46 5.22 8.60
N ILE A 108 -2.04 4.94 7.37
CA ILE A 108 -0.69 5.23 6.87
C ILE A 108 -0.61 6.65 6.31
N ASN A 109 -1.57 7.09 5.51
CA ASN A 109 -1.49 8.34 4.75
C ASN A 109 -1.90 9.56 5.57
N ASP A 110 -2.94 9.45 6.39
CA ASP A 110 -3.49 10.60 7.11
C ASP A 110 -2.46 11.22 8.07
N PRO A 111 -1.69 10.45 8.85
CA PRO A 111 -0.67 11.05 9.71
C PRO A 111 0.55 11.60 8.93
N LEU A 112 0.79 11.18 7.68
CA LEU A 112 1.81 11.79 6.80
C LEU A 112 1.37 13.14 6.24
N ARG A 113 0.05 13.30 6.02
CA ARG A 113 -0.59 14.53 5.54
C ARG A 113 -0.78 15.57 6.64
N ASP A 114 -0.92 15.13 7.89
CA ASP A 114 -1.08 15.96 9.08
C ASP A 114 0.14 16.87 9.34
N GLN A 115 -0.01 18.15 8.95
CA GLN A 115 1.02 19.17 9.14
C GLN A 115 1.21 19.57 10.59
N GLU A 116 0.18 19.47 11.44
CA GLU A 116 0.28 19.82 12.86
C GLU A 116 1.16 18.79 13.58
N ARG A 117 0.93 17.50 13.33
CA ARG A 117 1.79 16.41 13.82
C ARG A 117 3.24 16.62 13.40
N ARG A 118 3.48 16.99 12.13
CA ARG A 118 4.83 17.27 11.62
C ARG A 118 5.47 18.45 12.35
N ARG A 119 4.77 19.57 12.48
CA ARG A 119 5.26 20.77 13.20
C ARG A 119 5.56 20.47 14.67
N ALA A 120 4.73 19.65 15.30
CA ALA A 120 4.91 19.18 16.68
C ALA A 120 5.98 18.07 16.81
N GLN A 121 6.65 17.67 15.73
CA GLN A 121 7.64 16.59 15.69
C GLN A 121 7.14 15.27 16.30
N ARG A 122 5.82 15.04 16.24
CA ARG A 122 5.21 13.81 16.75
C ARG A 122 5.51 12.67 15.77
N PRO A 123 5.99 11.52 16.26
CA PRO A 123 6.29 10.40 15.38
C PRO A 123 5.02 9.91 14.66
N HIS A 124 5.22 9.32 13.48
CA HIS A 124 4.17 8.56 12.82
C HIS A 124 3.67 7.46 13.77
N PRO A 125 2.38 7.06 13.77
CA PRO A 125 1.90 5.93 14.56
C PRO A 125 2.42 4.58 14.07
N LEU A 126 2.71 4.49 12.76
CA LEU A 126 3.25 3.31 12.07
C LEU A 126 4.63 3.57 11.43
N PRO A 127 5.67 4.00 12.18
CA PRO A 127 6.92 4.49 11.60
C PRO A 127 7.75 3.42 10.89
N ILE A 128 7.71 2.16 11.35
CA ILE A 128 8.44 1.03 10.77
C ILE A 128 7.76 0.60 9.47
N THR A 129 6.44 0.45 9.48
CA THR A 129 5.65 0.13 8.27
C THR A 129 5.86 1.17 7.18
N VAL A 130 5.85 2.46 7.52
CA VAL A 130 6.14 3.54 6.55
C VAL A 130 7.56 3.47 6.00
N ALA A 131 8.55 3.19 6.85
CA ALA A 131 9.94 3.06 6.40
C ALA A 131 10.12 1.87 5.44
N LEU A 132 9.48 0.73 5.72
CA LEU A 132 9.47 -0.43 4.82
C LEU A 132 8.81 -0.11 3.47
N ILE A 133 7.69 0.62 3.45
CA ILE A 133 7.04 1.06 2.20
C ILE A 133 7.97 1.96 1.40
N TYR A 134 8.65 2.90 2.07
CA TYR A 134 9.57 3.83 1.43
C TYR A 134 10.73 3.11 0.75
N ASP A 135 11.39 2.18 1.46
CA ASP A 135 12.52 1.41 0.93
C ASP A 135 12.06 0.50 -0.22
N ALA A 136 10.96 -0.23 -0.03
CA ALA A 136 10.42 -1.13 -1.04
C ALA A 136 10.05 -0.40 -2.34
N ALA A 137 9.39 0.76 -2.24
CA ALA A 137 9.07 1.58 -3.40
C ALA A 137 10.34 2.09 -4.10
N GLY A 138 11.40 2.40 -3.34
CA GLY A 138 12.72 2.75 -3.87
C GLY A 138 13.33 1.62 -4.69
N TRP A 139 13.36 0.41 -4.15
CA TRP A 139 13.98 -0.74 -4.81
C TRP A 139 13.19 -1.21 -6.03
N LEU A 140 11.85 -1.17 -5.98
CA LEU A 140 11.00 -1.45 -7.14
C LEU A 140 11.26 -0.47 -8.29
N ARG A 141 11.48 0.82 -8.00
CA ARG A 141 11.87 1.80 -9.02
C ARG A 141 13.22 1.46 -9.64
N THR A 142 14.22 1.13 -8.81
CA THR A 142 15.54 0.71 -9.28
C THR A 142 15.45 -0.52 -10.18
N ALA A 143 14.68 -1.53 -9.78
CA ALA A 143 14.46 -2.73 -10.59
C ALA A 143 13.77 -2.41 -11.92
N SER A 144 12.73 -1.57 -11.90
CA SER A 144 12.03 -1.13 -13.12
C SER A 144 12.92 -0.33 -14.06
N ALA A 145 13.86 0.46 -13.53
CA ALA A 145 14.79 1.24 -14.34
C ALA A 145 15.79 0.37 -15.13
N GLN A 146 15.98 -0.89 -14.75
CA GLN A 146 16.81 -1.85 -15.49
C GLN A 146 16.02 -2.59 -16.59
N GLY A 147 14.70 -2.37 -16.67
CA GLY A 147 13.82 -3.05 -17.62
C GLY A 147 13.81 -2.41 -19.01
N ARG A 148 13.34 -3.17 -20.01
CA ARG A 148 12.97 -2.60 -21.32
C ARG A 148 11.79 -1.64 -21.12
N GLY A 149 11.88 -0.43 -21.67
CA GLY A 149 10.87 0.61 -21.49
C GLY A 149 11.01 1.45 -20.22
N ALA A 150 12.18 1.42 -19.55
CA ALA A 150 12.45 2.24 -18.37
C ALA A 150 12.26 3.76 -18.59
N ASN A 151 12.41 4.21 -19.84
CA ASN A 151 12.23 5.60 -20.25
C ASN A 151 10.90 5.83 -21.00
N ASP A 152 10.01 4.85 -21.01
CA ASP A 152 8.73 4.99 -21.70
C ASP A 152 7.83 5.94 -20.92
N THR A 153 7.18 6.83 -21.67
CA THR A 153 6.15 7.69 -21.09
C THR A 153 4.88 6.88 -20.89
N ILE A 154 4.35 6.90 -19.67
CA ILE A 154 3.10 6.22 -19.33
C ILE A 154 2.12 7.25 -18.78
N SER A 155 0.86 7.15 -19.21
CA SER A 155 -0.22 7.92 -18.61
C SER A 155 -0.77 7.17 -17.41
N LEU A 156 -0.92 7.87 -16.29
CA LEU A 156 -1.47 7.36 -15.05
C LEU A 156 -2.60 8.28 -14.60
N PHE A 157 -3.68 7.67 -14.12
CA PHE A 157 -4.88 8.35 -13.68
C PHE A 157 -5.07 8.17 -12.17
N ARG A 158 -5.65 9.18 -11.53
CA ARG A 158 -6.03 9.15 -10.12
C ARG A 158 -7.40 9.81 -9.96
N GLY A 159 -8.33 9.09 -9.35
CA GLY A 159 -9.59 9.64 -8.89
C GLY A 159 -9.41 10.47 -7.62
N LEU A 160 -10.15 11.57 -7.53
CA LEU A 160 -10.22 12.41 -6.35
C LEU A 160 -11.70 12.65 -6.04
N CYS A 161 -12.21 12.03 -4.97
CA CYS A 161 -13.55 12.29 -4.44
C CYS A 161 -13.47 13.41 -3.38
N ASP A 162 -14.46 14.30 -3.35
CA ASP A 162 -14.57 15.43 -2.40
C ASP A 162 -13.35 16.37 -2.29
N ALA A 163 -12.48 16.37 -3.30
CA ALA A 163 -11.27 17.20 -3.28
C ALA A 163 -11.60 18.63 -3.76
N VAL A 164 -11.83 19.54 -2.82
CA VAL A 164 -11.79 20.98 -3.12
C VAL A 164 -10.34 21.43 -3.08
N PRO A 165 -9.71 21.77 -4.22
CA PRO A 165 -8.34 22.26 -4.21
C PRO A 165 -8.26 23.58 -3.44
N PRO A 166 -7.21 23.80 -2.63
CA PRO A 166 -7.06 25.07 -1.92
C PRO A 166 -6.91 26.24 -2.91
N PRO A 167 -7.22 27.48 -2.49
CA PRO A 167 -7.05 28.65 -3.34
C PRO A 167 -5.64 28.72 -3.94
N GLY A 168 -5.53 28.97 -5.25
CA GLY A 168 -4.26 29.03 -5.97
C GLY A 168 -3.61 27.68 -6.30
N PHE A 169 -4.21 26.54 -5.93
CA PHE A 169 -3.67 25.21 -6.28
C PHE A 169 -3.51 25.02 -7.80
N MET A 170 -4.45 25.52 -8.61
CA MET A 170 -4.35 25.42 -10.08
C MET A 170 -3.21 26.29 -10.65
N GLU A 171 -2.79 27.33 -9.92
CA GLU A 171 -1.75 28.27 -10.36
C GLU A 171 -0.36 27.86 -9.85
N HIS A 172 -0.28 27.29 -8.65
CA HIS A 172 0.99 27.03 -7.95
C HIS A 172 1.24 25.54 -7.67
N GLY A 173 0.23 24.70 -7.89
CA GLY A 173 0.26 23.28 -7.53
C GLY A 173 0.21 23.06 -6.02
N GLY A 174 0.65 21.87 -5.60
CA GLY A 174 0.77 21.49 -4.21
C GLY A 174 1.64 20.25 -4.04
N THR A 175 1.84 19.84 -2.79
CA THR A 175 2.69 18.69 -2.45
C THR A 175 1.86 17.63 -1.74
N GLU A 176 1.82 16.42 -2.30
CA GLU A 176 1.34 15.24 -1.59
C GLU A 176 2.48 14.68 -0.73
N PHE A 177 2.21 14.50 0.56
CA PHE A 177 3.20 14.04 1.53
C PHE A 177 3.11 12.53 1.82
N ALA A 178 2.02 11.90 1.41
CA ALA A 178 1.83 10.46 1.48
C ALA A 178 2.19 9.79 0.14
N PRO A 179 2.37 8.46 0.08
CA PRO A 179 2.46 7.76 -1.19
C PRO A 179 1.23 8.04 -2.07
N MET A 180 1.48 8.34 -3.35
CA MET A 180 0.41 8.66 -4.31
C MET A 180 0.03 7.42 -5.10
N SER A 181 -1.18 6.90 -4.87
CA SER A 181 -1.73 5.78 -5.64
C SER A 181 -2.30 6.25 -6.98
N PHE A 182 -2.06 5.46 -8.03
CA PHE A 182 -2.51 5.69 -9.40
C PHE A 182 -2.88 4.37 -10.08
N THR A 183 -3.59 4.47 -11.21
CA THR A 183 -3.95 3.35 -12.08
C THR A 183 -3.68 3.70 -13.55
N ARG A 184 -3.46 2.69 -14.40
CA ARG A 184 -3.43 2.84 -15.87
C ARG A 184 -4.81 2.79 -16.50
N ASP A 185 -5.81 2.34 -15.74
CA ASP A 185 -7.18 2.19 -16.17
C ASP A 185 -8.00 3.40 -15.70
N VAL A 186 -8.57 4.15 -16.65
CA VAL A 186 -9.35 5.35 -16.35
C VAL A 186 -10.65 5.01 -15.62
N ASP A 187 -11.26 3.86 -15.87
CA ASP A 187 -12.53 3.46 -15.24
C ASP A 187 -12.31 3.17 -13.75
N VAL A 188 -11.17 2.56 -13.42
CA VAL A 188 -10.73 2.40 -12.03
C VAL A 188 -10.57 3.78 -11.38
N ALA A 189 -9.94 4.75 -12.05
CA ALA A 189 -9.76 6.10 -11.48
C ALA A 189 -11.11 6.81 -11.27
N VAL A 190 -12.04 6.71 -12.21
CA VAL A 190 -13.39 7.28 -12.09
C VAL A 190 -14.14 6.68 -10.90
N GLY A 191 -14.00 5.36 -10.66
CA GLY A 191 -14.59 4.71 -9.49
C GLY A 191 -14.11 5.26 -8.14
N PHE A 192 -12.90 5.82 -8.07
CA PHE A 192 -12.37 6.51 -6.87
C PHE A 192 -12.73 8.01 -6.81
N ALA A 193 -13.34 8.57 -7.85
CA ALA A 193 -13.75 9.98 -7.93
C ALA A 193 -15.26 10.19 -7.72
N ALA A 194 -16.05 9.12 -7.80
CA ALA A 194 -17.48 9.10 -7.52
C ALA A 194 -17.76 9.10 -6.01
#